data_AF-A0A6I6FYJ5-F1
#
_entry.id   AF-A0A6I6FYJ5-F1
#
_cell.length_a   1.000
_cell.length_b   1.000
_cell.length_c   1.000
_cell.angle_alpha   90.00
_cell.angle_beta   90.00
_cell.angle_gamma   90.00
#
_symmetry.space_group_name_H-M   'P 1'
#
loop_
_entity.id
_entity.type
_entity.pdbx_description
1 polymer ?
#
loop_
_entity_poly.entity_id
_entity_poly.type
_entity_poly.pdbx_seq_one_letter_code
_entity_poly.pdbx_strand_id
1 'polypeptide(L)'
;MGLEITPQDRPETHYVGMAVTARFSEFGSPGGPNEMIPLVYQWLADHGIAPRSGPLYIYRNVGAPGEPVDLTVAVPVAEAVEPTNGLVAGSLPAGEYVVGRHVGEPDEIPAAHVRVQEWADVARRA
;
A
#
# COMPACT_ATOMS: atom_id res chain seq x y z
N MET A 1 20.27 12.86 -2.40
CA MET A 1 20.18 11.38 -2.52
C MET A 1 19.12 11.09 -3.57
N GLY A 2 19.46 10.36 -4.64
CA GLY A 2 18.55 10.14 -5.77
C GLY A 2 17.50 9.07 -5.45
N LEU A 3 16.29 9.20 -6.02
CA LEU A 3 15.28 8.15 -5.98
C LEU A 3 15.70 7.04 -6.96
N GLU A 4 15.99 5.85 -6.44
CA GLU A 4 16.25 4.68 -7.27
C GLU A 4 14.93 4.15 -7.82
N ILE A 5 14.77 4.15 -9.15
CA ILE A 5 13.56 3.69 -9.86
C ILE A 5 13.95 2.51 -10.75
N THR A 6 13.30 1.35 -10.56
CA THR A 6 13.57 0.13 -11.31
C THR A 6 12.29 -0.63 -11.66
N PRO A 7 12.19 -1.24 -12.86
CA PRO A 7 11.22 -2.29 -13.14
C PRO A 7 11.50 -3.52 -12.28
N GLN A 8 10.46 -4.15 -11.77
CA GLN A 8 10.55 -5.38 -10.99
C GLN A 8 9.40 -6.31 -11.37
N ASP A 9 9.73 -7.55 -11.75
CA ASP A 9 8.76 -8.63 -11.81
C ASP A 9 8.35 -9.02 -10.39
N ARG A 10 7.05 -8.99 -10.11
CA ARG A 10 6.49 -9.37 -8.81
C ARG A 10 5.54 -10.55 -8.97
N PRO A 11 5.61 -11.55 -8.07
CA PRO A 11 4.60 -12.59 -8.02
C PRO A 11 3.27 -12.02 -7.51
N GLU A 12 2.20 -12.78 -7.71
CA GLU A 12 0.93 -12.48 -7.04
C GLU A 12 1.14 -12.42 -5.52
N THR A 13 0.57 -11.40 -4.88
CA THR A 13 0.69 -11.19 -3.43
C THR A 13 -0.68 -11.07 -2.81
N HIS A 14 -1.09 -12.09 -2.05
CA HIS A 14 -2.32 -12.05 -1.25
C HIS A 14 -2.16 -11.10 -0.06
N TYR A 15 -3.26 -10.47 0.35
CA TYR A 15 -3.28 -9.59 1.51
C TYR A 15 -4.61 -9.68 2.27
N VAL A 16 -4.54 -9.34 3.56
CA VAL A 16 -5.71 -9.03 4.41
C VAL A 16 -5.58 -7.58 4.85
N GLY A 17 -6.68 -6.84 4.92
CA GLY A 17 -6.63 -5.45 5.35
C GLY A 17 -7.98 -4.85 5.70
N MET A 18 -8.00 -3.54 5.89
CA MET A 18 -9.18 -2.74 6.14
C MET A 18 -9.31 -1.67 5.05
N ALA A 19 -10.48 -1.57 4.42
CA ALA A 19 -10.79 -0.48 3.50
C ALA A 19 -11.12 0.80 4.28
N VAL A 20 -10.59 1.93 3.84
CA VAL A 20 -10.79 3.23 4.48
C VAL A 20 -10.71 4.34 3.45
N THR A 21 -11.50 5.39 3.67
CA THR A 21 -11.44 6.65 2.94
C THR A 21 -10.93 7.72 3.90
N ALA A 22 -9.81 8.37 3.57
CA ALA A 22 -9.17 9.37 4.43
C ALA A 22 -8.37 10.38 3.61
N ARG A 23 -8.10 11.56 4.16
CA ARG A 23 -7.13 12.51 3.61
C ARG A 23 -5.73 12.14 4.09
N PHE A 24 -4.70 12.48 3.30
CA PHE A 24 -3.31 12.25 3.73
C PHE A 24 -2.96 12.90 5.08
N SER A 25 -3.53 14.08 5.38
CA SER A 25 -3.35 14.77 6.66
C SER A 25 -3.92 14.00 7.87
N GLU A 26 -4.81 13.03 7.63
CA GLU A 26 -5.50 12.27 8.68
C GLU A 26 -4.77 10.96 9.03
N PHE A 27 -3.74 10.55 8.27
CA PHE A 27 -3.09 9.23 8.43
C PHE A 27 -2.59 8.95 9.85
N GLY A 28 -1.95 9.95 10.48
CA GLY A 28 -1.44 9.85 11.84
C GLY A 28 -2.39 10.38 12.93
N SER A 29 -3.60 10.80 12.58
CA SER A 29 -4.58 11.30 13.55
C SER A 29 -5.28 10.13 14.27
N PRO A 30 -5.85 10.34 15.47
CA PRO A 30 -6.69 9.35 16.13
C PRO A 30 -7.82 8.88 15.21
N GLY A 31 -8.01 7.57 15.06
CA GLY A 31 -8.94 6.96 14.11
C GLY A 31 -8.47 6.99 12.64
N GLY A 32 -7.25 7.45 12.38
CA GLY A 32 -6.66 7.51 11.05
C GLY A 32 -6.18 6.15 10.52
N PRO A 33 -5.89 6.05 9.21
CA PRO A 33 -5.39 4.84 8.56
C PRO A 33 -4.26 4.09 9.30
N ASN A 34 -3.33 4.78 9.96
CA ASN A 34 -2.21 4.11 10.65
C ASN A 34 -2.68 3.22 11.81
N GLU A 35 -3.83 3.50 12.43
CA GLU A 35 -4.39 2.68 13.52
C GLU A 35 -4.97 1.35 13.05
N MET A 36 -5.18 1.17 11.74
CA MET A 36 -5.64 -0.10 11.18
C MET A 36 -4.52 -1.16 11.17
N ILE A 37 -3.25 -0.74 11.15
CA ILE A 37 -2.09 -1.66 11.15
C ILE A 37 -2.15 -2.65 12.32
N PRO A 38 -2.18 -2.21 13.60
CA PRO A 38 -2.22 -3.15 14.72
C PRO A 38 -3.47 -4.03 14.72
N LEU A 39 -4.62 -3.56 14.22
CA LEU A 39 -5.85 -4.34 14.14
C LEU A 39 -5.72 -5.51 13.16
N VAL A 40 -5.15 -5.27 11.98
CA VAL A 40 -4.89 -6.33 10.99
C VAL A 40 -3.87 -7.33 11.54
N TYR A 41 -2.78 -6.87 12.16
CA TYR A 41 -1.79 -7.77 12.76
C TYR A 41 -2.36 -8.61 13.91
N GLN A 42 -3.22 -8.01 14.76
CA GLN A 42 -3.89 -8.75 15.83
C GLN A 42 -4.75 -9.87 15.26
N TRP A 43 -5.57 -9.57 14.24
CA TRP A 43 -6.40 -10.60 13.61
C TRP A 43 -5.57 -11.72 12.99
N LEU A 44 -4.47 -11.40 12.30
CA LEU A 44 -3.57 -12.42 11.76
C LEU A 44 -2.99 -13.32 12.86
N ALA A 45 -2.57 -12.72 13.98
CA ALA A 45 -2.04 -13.47 15.13
C ALA A 45 -3.09 -14.41 15.75
N ASP A 46 -4.32 -13.92 15.94
CA ASP A 46 -5.43 -14.71 16.50
C ASP A 46 -5.80 -15.92 15.63
N HIS A 47 -5.50 -15.85 14.32
CA HIS A 47 -5.78 -16.91 13.35
C HIS A 47 -4.54 -17.73 12.97
N GLY A 48 -3.39 -17.49 13.61
CA GLY A 48 -2.15 -18.22 13.34
C GLY A 48 -1.57 -17.99 11.94
N ILE A 49 -1.87 -16.84 11.31
CA ILE A 49 -1.41 -16.51 9.97
C ILE A 49 -0.16 -15.64 10.06
N ALA A 50 0.94 -16.12 9.47
CA ALA A 50 2.20 -15.37 9.44
C ALA A 50 2.19 -14.27 8.35
N PRO A 51 2.56 -13.02 8.68
CA PRO A 51 2.72 -11.98 7.68
C PRO A 51 3.93 -12.26 6.79
N ARG A 52 3.82 -11.97 5.49
CA ARG A 52 4.92 -12.11 4.52
C ARG A 52 5.89 -10.93 4.55
N SER A 53 5.40 -9.75 4.90
CA SER A 53 6.19 -8.51 4.97
C SER A 53 5.54 -7.48 5.91
N GLY A 54 6.10 -6.27 5.93
CA GLY A 54 5.46 -5.11 6.54
C GLY A 54 4.14 -4.71 5.85
N PRO A 55 3.40 -3.75 6.44
CA PRO A 55 2.10 -3.33 5.93
C PRO A 55 2.21 -2.61 4.58
N LEU A 56 1.11 -2.62 3.84
CA LEU A 56 0.92 -1.95 2.56
C LEU A 56 -0.24 -0.95 2.65
N TYR A 57 -0.10 0.18 1.97
CA TYR A 57 -1.19 1.10 1.67
C TYR A 57 -1.55 0.96 0.20
N ILE A 58 -2.68 0.30 -0.07
CA ILE A 58 -3.14 0.01 -1.43
C ILE A 58 -4.17 1.06 -1.82
N TYR A 59 -3.72 2.10 -2.54
CA TYR A 59 -4.59 3.16 -3.05
C TYR A 59 -5.38 2.67 -4.26
N ARG A 60 -6.71 2.70 -4.18
CA ARG A 60 -7.62 2.38 -5.30
C ARG A 60 -8.06 3.62 -6.08
N ASN A 61 -8.18 4.74 -5.37
CA ASN A 61 -8.56 6.01 -5.95
C ASN A 61 -7.78 7.12 -5.25
N VAL A 62 -7.04 7.91 -6.04
CA VAL A 62 -6.33 9.10 -5.59
C VAL A 62 -6.86 10.26 -6.43
N GLY A 63 -7.69 11.10 -5.81
CA GLY A 63 -8.30 12.27 -6.44
C GLY A 63 -7.34 13.46 -6.52
N ALA A 64 -7.92 14.66 -6.56
CA ALA A 64 -7.13 15.89 -6.58
C ALA A 64 -6.40 16.11 -5.24
N PRO A 65 -5.31 16.91 -5.21
CA PRO A 65 -4.60 17.23 -3.98
C PRO A 65 -5.53 17.76 -2.90
N GLY A 66 -5.46 17.14 -1.71
CA GLY A 66 -6.29 17.49 -0.56
C GLY A 66 -7.62 16.77 -0.50
N GLU A 67 -8.08 16.10 -1.55
CA GLU A 67 -9.28 15.24 -1.50
C GLU A 67 -9.03 13.95 -0.72
N PRO A 68 -10.09 13.31 -0.16
CA PRO A 68 -9.96 11.99 0.41
C PRO A 68 -9.50 10.97 -0.65
N VAL A 69 -8.73 9.99 -0.22
CA VAL A 69 -8.31 8.87 -1.04
C VAL A 69 -8.95 7.58 -0.52
N ASP A 70 -9.30 6.69 -1.42
CA ASP A 70 -9.80 5.36 -1.07
C ASP A 70 -8.62 4.39 -1.07
N LEU A 71 -8.38 3.76 0.07
CA LEU A 71 -7.28 2.82 0.23
C LEU A 71 -7.65 1.60 1.05
N THR A 72 -6.81 0.58 0.97
CA THR A 72 -6.78 -0.49 1.98
C THR A 72 -5.44 -0.47 2.70
N VAL A 73 -5.50 -0.43 4.03
CA VAL A 73 -4.35 -0.69 4.90
C VAL A 73 -4.29 -2.20 5.11
N ALA A 74 -3.27 -2.84 4.55
CA ALA A 74 -3.20 -4.28 4.43
C ALA A 74 -1.88 -4.86 4.92
N VAL A 75 -1.87 -6.15 5.20
CA VAL A 75 -0.68 -6.95 5.49
C VAL A 75 -0.63 -8.12 4.51
N PRO A 76 0.49 -8.31 3.78
CA PRO A 76 0.65 -9.44 2.88
C PRO A 76 0.69 -10.79 3.60
N VAL A 77 0.06 -11.80 3.00
CA VAL A 77 -0.03 -13.18 3.52
C VAL A 77 0.37 -14.18 2.44
N ALA A 78 0.72 -15.41 2.84
CA ALA A 78 1.24 -16.41 1.91
C ALA A 78 0.18 -16.94 0.94
N GLU A 79 -1.06 -17.07 1.41
CA GLU A 79 -2.18 -17.69 0.70
C GLU A 79 -3.44 -16.85 0.84
N ALA A 80 -4.41 -17.05 -0.05
CA ALA A 80 -5.71 -16.43 0.08
C ALA A 80 -6.41 -16.89 1.37
N VAL A 81 -7.03 -15.95 2.08
CA VAL A 81 -7.78 -16.23 3.30
C VAL A 81 -9.13 -15.53 3.25
N GLU A 82 -10.08 -16.05 4.02
CA GLU A 82 -11.41 -15.45 4.17
C GLU A 82 -11.49 -14.74 5.52
N PRO A 83 -11.38 -13.39 5.55
CA PRO A 83 -11.26 -12.67 6.80
C PRO A 83 -12.62 -12.34 7.41
N THR A 84 -12.63 -12.07 8.71
CA THR A 84 -13.84 -11.73 9.48
C THR A 84 -13.76 -10.31 10.06
N ASN A 85 -14.79 -9.88 10.80
CA ASN A 85 -14.77 -8.62 11.57
C ASN A 85 -14.56 -7.35 10.72
N GLY A 86 -15.10 -7.33 9.49
CA GLY A 86 -15.02 -6.17 8.60
C GLY A 86 -13.69 -6.01 7.88
N LEU A 87 -12.77 -6.97 8.03
CA LEU A 87 -11.58 -7.07 7.21
C LEU A 87 -11.93 -7.52 5.77
N VAL A 88 -11.08 -7.14 4.83
CA VAL A 88 -11.16 -7.50 3.43
C VAL A 88 -9.92 -8.29 3.01
N ALA A 89 -10.07 -9.19 2.05
CA ALA A 89 -8.96 -9.89 1.42
C ALA A 89 -8.92 -9.58 -0.08
N GLY A 90 -7.73 -9.71 -0.66
CA GLY A 90 -7.51 -9.58 -2.09
C GLY A 90 -6.10 -10.00 -2.49
N SER A 91 -5.76 -9.78 -3.76
CA SER A 91 -4.39 -9.95 -4.24
C SER A 91 -3.92 -8.75 -5.06
N LEU A 92 -2.61 -8.49 -5.01
CA LEU A 92 -1.92 -7.70 -6.02
C LEU A 92 -1.50 -8.66 -7.14
N PRO A 93 -1.81 -8.35 -8.41
CA PRO A 93 -1.56 -9.27 -9.52
C PRO A 93 -0.06 -9.51 -9.73
N ALA A 94 0.28 -10.67 -10.27
CA ALA A 94 1.62 -10.89 -10.79
C ALA A 94 1.88 -9.99 -12.01
N GLY A 95 3.11 -9.53 -12.17
CA GLY A 95 3.51 -8.77 -13.34
C GLY A 95 4.67 -7.81 -13.09
N GLU A 96 4.92 -6.94 -14.07
CA GLU A 96 5.94 -5.91 -13.99
C GLU A 96 5.43 -4.68 -13.22
N TYR A 97 6.20 -4.25 -12.23
CA TYR A 97 5.95 -3.06 -11.43
C TYR A 97 7.09 -2.07 -11.58
N VAL A 98 6.78 -0.78 -11.71
CA VAL A 98 7.77 0.29 -11.56
C VAL A 98 7.89 0.63 -10.08
N VAL A 99 9.09 0.50 -9.52
CA VAL A 99 9.33 0.62 -8.09
C VAL A 99 10.34 1.73 -7.81
N GLY A 100 9.90 2.74 -7.07
CA GLY A 100 10.77 3.78 -6.51
C GLY A 100 11.10 3.52 -5.04
N ARG A 101 12.38 3.46 -4.67
CA ARG A 101 12.81 3.29 -3.27
C ARG A 101 13.00 4.65 -2.59
N HIS A 102 11.98 5.12 -1.88
CA HIS A 102 12.07 6.31 -1.03
C HIS A 102 12.75 6.00 0.31
N VAL A 103 13.70 6.85 0.73
CA VAL A 103 14.34 6.82 2.04
C VAL A 103 14.38 8.27 2.54
N GLY A 104 13.57 8.58 3.55
CA GLY A 104 13.40 9.95 4.02
C GLY A 104 12.08 10.14 4.75
N GLU A 105 11.66 11.39 4.85
CA GLU A 105 10.42 11.76 5.55
C GLU A 105 9.19 11.36 4.73
N PRO A 106 8.08 10.96 5.38
CA PRO A 106 6.82 10.64 4.69
C PRO A 106 6.28 11.80 3.83
N ASP A 107 6.51 13.04 4.25
CA ASP A 107 6.04 14.25 3.55
C ASP A 107 6.69 14.44 2.16
N GLU A 108 7.80 13.74 1.90
CA GLU A 108 8.49 13.74 0.60
C GLU A 108 7.93 12.68 -0.38
N ILE A 109 7.08 11.76 0.10
CA ILE A 109 6.49 10.68 -0.72
C ILE A 109 5.74 11.22 -1.95
N PRO A 110 4.93 12.30 -1.89
CA PRO A 110 4.26 12.83 -3.07
C PRO A 110 5.24 13.22 -4.19
N ALA A 111 6.35 13.87 -3.84
CA ALA A 111 7.39 14.24 -4.80
C ALA A 111 8.12 13.01 -5.36
N ALA A 112 8.36 11.99 -4.53
CA ALA A 112 8.91 10.71 -4.99
C ALA A 112 7.95 9.98 -5.95
N HIS A 113 6.65 10.00 -5.67
CA HIS A 113 5.62 9.38 -6.49
C HIS A 113 5.54 10.03 -7.88
N VAL A 114 5.58 11.37 -7.96
CA VAL A 114 5.62 12.10 -9.24
C VAL A 114 6.82 11.66 -10.09
N ARG A 115 8.01 11.54 -9.50
CA ARG A 115 9.21 11.08 -10.22
C ARG A 115 9.07 9.65 -10.77
N VAL A 116 8.41 8.75 -10.04
CA VAL A 116 8.10 7.39 -10.53
C VAL A 116 7.15 7.43 -11.73
N GLN A 117 6.13 8.27 -11.68
CA GLN A 117 5.18 8.44 -12.80
C GLN A 117 5.88 9.02 -14.03
N GLU A 118 6.66 10.08 -13.87
CA GLU A 118 7.44 10.69 -14.96
C GLU A 118 8.39 9.67 -15.61
N TRP A 119 9.09 8.87 -14.80
CA TRP A 119 9.96 7.81 -15.30
C TRP A 119 9.18 6.79 -16.12
N ALA A 120 8.03 6.32 -15.62
CA ALA A 120 7.20 5.32 -16.30
C ALA A 120 6.63 5.84 -17.63
N ASP A 121 6.27 7.12 -17.70
CA ASP A 121 5.76 7.74 -18.92
C ASP A 121 6.84 7.89 -20.00
N VAL A 122 8.08 8.17 -19.62
CA VAL A 122 9.23 8.18 -20.55
C VAL A 122 9.54 6.75 -21.02
N ALA A 123 9.61 5.79 -20.10
CA ALA A 123 9.93 4.39 -20.41
C ALA A 123 8.91 3.76 -21.37
N ARG A 124 7.61 4.11 -21.25
CA ARG A 124 6.56 3.65 -22.17
C ARG A 124 6.64 4.23 -23.59
N ARG A 125 7.35 5.34 -23.78
CA ARG A 125 7.48 6.04 -25.08
C ARG A 125 8.76 5.68 -25.85
N ALA A 126 9.68 4.98 -25.22
CA ALA A 126 10.93 4.50 -25.80
C ALA A 126 10.74 3.10 -26.44
#